data_AF-A0A5C3KFP0-F1
#
_entry.id   AF-A0A5C3KFP0-F1
#
_cell.length_a   1.000
_cell.length_b   1.000
_cell.length_c   1.000
_cell.angle_alpha   90.00
_cell.angle_beta   90.00
_cell.angle_gamma   90.00
#
_symmetry.space_group_name_H-M   'P 1'
#
loop_
_entity.id
_entity.type
_entity.pdbx_description
1 polymer ?
#
loop_
_entity_poly.entity_id
_entity_poly.type
_entity_poly.pdbx_seq_one_letter_code
_entity_poly.pdbx_strand_id
1 'polypeptide(L)'
;MDFQDSLPTSVTTNRKPTPELTWDGTAETLRQFIRNFTWLCERYEFPSAYYLQEIMSYIPASQFEVWESVARDHPEWEDFVKKIIEYYPQPSLAKSTLHMDQFISQNKAQPGYTFDKDSFFNYLRGFTIVLSAIERHRTVPNSEKVSKFSRGLSTIVGVLIDKYNPQNMDEVVAAGNAVFDYIGLLDSQTTRLFNKMMYYNLEVCQQSVIYQGYTPLSNANRDEPGLTVVSSV
;
A
#
# COMPACT_ATOMS: atom_id res chain seq x y z
N MET A 1 -22.18 -3.62 65.82
CA MET A 1 -21.13 -4.36 65.11
C MET A 1 -21.60 -4.38 63.66
N ASP A 2 -21.29 -3.30 62.95
CA ASP A 2 -21.71 -3.10 61.56
C ASP A 2 -20.61 -3.63 60.65
N PHE A 3 -20.88 -4.75 59.99
CA PHE A 3 -19.99 -5.28 58.96
C PHE A 3 -20.28 -4.53 57.65
N GLN A 4 -19.38 -3.60 57.33
CA GLN A 4 -19.09 -3.22 55.96
C GLN A 4 -18.63 -4.47 55.21
N ASP A 5 -19.41 -4.92 54.22
CA ASP A 5 -18.86 -5.67 53.11
C ASP A 5 -19.03 -4.84 51.84
N SER A 6 -17.90 -4.24 51.49
CA SER A 6 -17.57 -3.48 50.29
C SER A 6 -17.89 -4.25 49.00
N LEU A 7 -18.65 -3.60 48.11
CA LEU A 7 -18.77 -3.95 46.69
C LEU A 7 -17.37 -3.98 46.03
N PRO A 8 -17.02 -5.02 45.24
CA PRO A 8 -15.78 -5.02 44.49
C PRO A 8 -15.79 -3.89 43.46
N THR A 9 -14.84 -2.99 43.62
CA THR A 9 -14.56 -1.85 42.76
C THR A 9 -13.88 -2.33 41.48
N SER A 10 -14.41 -1.86 40.34
CA SER A 10 -13.76 -1.79 39.02
C SER A 10 -12.88 -2.97 38.57
N VAL A 11 -13.44 -3.86 37.77
CA VAL A 11 -12.62 -4.57 36.77
C VAL A 11 -12.32 -3.57 35.65
N THR A 12 -11.25 -2.79 35.80
CA THR A 12 -10.63 -2.08 34.68
C THR A 12 -10.10 -3.12 33.70
N THR A 13 -10.97 -3.61 32.82
CA THR A 13 -10.53 -4.35 31.64
C THR A 13 -9.83 -3.36 30.73
N ASN A 14 -8.55 -3.60 30.48
CA ASN A 14 -7.79 -3.03 29.36
C ASN A 14 -8.45 -3.46 28.04
N ARG A 15 -9.65 -2.95 27.74
CA ARG A 15 -10.31 -3.17 26.46
C ARG A 15 -9.55 -2.35 25.43
N LYS A 16 -8.72 -3.03 24.63
CA LYS A 16 -8.27 -2.49 23.34
C LYS A 16 -9.48 -1.86 22.63
N PRO A 17 -9.38 -0.62 22.12
CA PRO A 17 -10.49 0.05 21.48
C PRO A 17 -11.12 -0.86 20.43
N THR A 18 -12.43 -1.00 20.50
CA THR A 18 -13.21 -1.76 19.53
C THR A 18 -13.05 -1.07 18.18
N PRO A 19 -12.61 -1.77 17.12
CA PRO A 19 -12.62 -1.18 15.78
C PRO A 19 -14.04 -0.77 15.42
N GLU A 20 -14.21 0.42 14.85
CA GLU A 20 -15.50 0.81 14.30
C GLU A 20 -15.83 -0.14 13.14
N LEU A 21 -17.01 -0.75 13.21
CA LEU A 21 -17.40 -1.78 12.26
C LEU A 21 -18.12 -1.14 11.08
N THR A 22 -17.34 -0.62 10.13
CA THR A 22 -17.88 0.03 8.93
C THR A 22 -17.50 -0.72 7.67
N TRP A 23 -18.46 -0.90 6.76
CA TRP A 23 -18.23 -1.38 5.40
C TRP A 23 -18.60 -0.32 4.38
N ASP A 24 -17.74 -0.07 3.40
CA ASP A 24 -17.94 0.94 2.35
C ASP A 24 -18.80 0.45 1.17
N GLY A 25 -19.36 -0.77 1.25
CA GLY A 25 -20.16 -1.39 0.21
C GLY A 25 -19.34 -2.00 -0.94
N THR A 26 -18.01 -2.02 -0.85
CA THR A 26 -17.16 -2.59 -1.90
C THR A 26 -16.84 -4.06 -1.66
N ALA A 27 -16.77 -4.83 -2.75
CA ALA A 27 -16.33 -6.23 -2.70
C ALA A 27 -14.89 -6.40 -2.16
N GLU A 28 -14.07 -5.34 -2.26
CA GLU A 28 -12.67 -5.36 -1.82
C GLU A 28 -12.53 -5.42 -0.30
N THR A 29 -13.40 -4.74 0.44
CA THR A 29 -13.37 -4.64 1.91
C THR A 29 -14.32 -5.62 2.60
N LEU A 30 -15.28 -6.20 1.86
CA LEU A 30 -16.34 -7.07 2.39
C LEU A 30 -15.82 -8.21 3.27
N ARG A 31 -14.81 -8.95 2.80
CA ARG A 31 -14.28 -10.11 3.55
C ARG A 31 -13.63 -9.68 4.86
N GLN A 32 -12.97 -8.52 4.86
CA GLN A 32 -12.36 -7.95 6.05
C GLN A 32 -13.43 -7.48 7.04
N PHE A 33 -14.51 -6.88 6.54
CA PHE A 33 -15.67 -6.49 7.34
C PHE A 33 -16.33 -7.70 8.02
N ILE A 34 -16.68 -8.75 7.26
CA ILE A 34 -17.27 -9.98 7.80
C ILE A 34 -16.34 -10.60 8.85
N ARG A 35 -15.03 -10.71 8.56
CA ARG A 35 -14.06 -11.25 9.53
C ARG A 35 -13.99 -10.44 10.82
N ASN A 36 -14.00 -9.11 10.71
CA ASN A 36 -13.98 -8.23 11.89
C ASN A 36 -15.25 -8.36 12.71
N PHE A 37 -16.40 -8.50 12.03
CA PHE A 37 -17.69 -8.72 12.68
C PHE A 37 -17.69 -10.03 13.45
N THR A 38 -17.35 -11.14 12.80
CA THR A 38 -17.29 -12.46 13.45
C THR A 38 -16.38 -12.43 14.66
N TRP A 39 -15.17 -11.90 14.51
CA TRP A 39 -14.21 -11.78 15.60
C TRP A 39 -14.74 -10.93 16.76
N LEU A 40 -15.48 -9.85 16.45
CA LEU A 40 -16.06 -8.97 17.46
C LEU A 40 -17.14 -9.70 18.27
N CYS A 41 -18.03 -10.40 17.58
CA CYS A 41 -19.08 -11.18 18.20
C CYS A 41 -18.49 -12.31 19.08
N GLU A 42 -17.50 -13.04 18.57
CA GLU A 42 -16.78 -14.08 19.32
C GLU A 42 -16.10 -13.49 20.57
N ARG A 43 -15.43 -12.33 20.44
CA ARG A 43 -14.77 -11.66 21.56
C ARG A 43 -15.73 -11.25 22.67
N TYR A 44 -16.99 -10.99 22.35
CA TYR A 44 -18.03 -10.63 23.30
C TYR A 44 -18.96 -11.79 23.66
N GLU A 45 -18.63 -13.03 23.25
CA GLU A 45 -19.47 -14.21 23.45
C GLU A 45 -20.91 -14.00 22.96
N PHE A 46 -21.08 -13.20 21.91
CA PHE A 46 -22.39 -12.91 21.34
C PHE A 46 -22.94 -14.19 20.68
N PRO A 47 -24.22 -14.54 20.89
CA PRO A 47 -24.73 -15.80 20.36
C PRO A 47 -24.81 -15.77 18.83
N SER A 48 -24.27 -16.81 18.17
CA SER A 48 -24.25 -16.93 16.71
C SER A 48 -25.63 -16.86 16.05
N ALA A 49 -26.68 -17.29 16.77
CA ALA A 49 -28.08 -17.19 16.33
C ALA A 49 -28.54 -15.75 16.02
N TYR A 50 -27.87 -14.74 16.55
CA TYR A 50 -28.21 -13.32 16.33
C TYR A 50 -27.26 -12.61 15.36
N TYR A 51 -26.26 -13.29 14.79
CA TYR A 51 -25.26 -12.66 13.93
C TYR A 51 -25.89 -11.99 12.70
N LEU A 52 -26.88 -12.65 12.07
CA LEU A 52 -27.57 -12.09 10.91
C LEU A 52 -28.34 -10.82 11.26
N GLN A 53 -29.05 -10.81 12.38
CA GLN A 53 -29.80 -9.61 12.80
C GLN A 53 -28.85 -8.46 13.12
N GLU A 54 -27.73 -8.77 13.78
CA GLU A 54 -26.77 -7.77 14.23
C GLU A 54 -25.97 -7.18 13.05
N ILE A 55 -25.47 -7.99 12.12
CA ILE A 55 -24.65 -7.49 11.00
C ILE A 55 -25.41 -6.52 10.08
N MET A 56 -26.73 -6.68 9.96
CA MET A 56 -27.59 -5.79 9.14
C MET A 56 -27.58 -4.34 9.64
N SER A 57 -27.24 -4.11 10.92
CA SER A 57 -27.15 -2.75 11.48
C SER A 57 -25.89 -1.99 11.05
N TYR A 58 -24.92 -2.68 10.45
CA TYR A 58 -23.61 -2.12 10.07
C TYR A 58 -23.41 -1.99 8.55
N ILE A 59 -24.35 -2.46 7.73
CA ILE A 59 -24.24 -2.37 6.28
C ILE A 59 -24.81 -1.05 5.75
N PRO A 60 -24.27 -0.51 4.65
CA PRO A 60 -24.87 0.64 3.97
C PRO A 60 -26.30 0.33 3.50
N ALA A 61 -27.19 1.32 3.59
CA ALA A 61 -28.57 1.19 3.14
C ALA A 61 -28.70 0.71 1.67
N SER A 62 -27.74 1.07 0.80
CA SER A 62 -27.71 0.63 -0.60
C SER A 62 -27.48 -0.87 -0.80
N GLN A 63 -27.03 -1.58 0.22
CA GLN A 63 -26.76 -3.02 0.18
C GLN A 63 -27.83 -3.84 0.92
N PHE A 64 -28.73 -3.17 1.66
CA PHE A 64 -29.67 -3.81 2.57
C PHE A 64 -30.58 -4.82 1.87
N GLU A 65 -31.18 -4.45 0.73
CA GLU A 65 -32.11 -5.34 0.01
C GLU A 65 -31.44 -6.64 -0.45
N VAL A 66 -30.18 -6.56 -0.92
CA VAL A 66 -29.40 -7.74 -1.33
C VAL A 66 -29.13 -8.64 -0.13
N TRP A 67 -28.69 -8.05 0.98
CA TRP A 67 -28.33 -8.79 2.18
C TRP A 67 -29.55 -9.41 2.85
N GLU A 68 -30.66 -8.69 2.95
CA GLU A 68 -31.92 -9.18 3.51
C GLU A 68 -32.46 -10.38 2.69
N SER A 69 -32.40 -10.30 1.36
CA SER A 69 -32.78 -11.41 0.50
C SER A 69 -31.93 -12.65 0.76
N VAL A 70 -30.61 -12.49 0.86
CA VAL A 70 -29.69 -13.61 1.12
C VAL A 70 -29.90 -14.19 2.52
N ALA A 71 -30.12 -13.37 3.55
CA ALA A 71 -30.39 -13.82 4.91
C ALA A 71 -31.69 -14.62 5.03
N ARG A 72 -32.70 -14.30 4.21
CA ARG A 72 -33.97 -15.04 4.16
C ARG A 72 -33.78 -16.44 3.59
N ASP A 73 -33.00 -16.56 2.52
CA ASP A 73 -32.77 -17.85 1.83
C ASP A 73 -31.69 -18.69 2.51
N HIS A 74 -30.78 -18.05 3.24
CA HIS A 74 -29.62 -18.66 3.90
C HIS A 74 -29.53 -18.18 5.36
N PRO A 75 -30.35 -18.70 6.29
CA PRO A 75 -30.43 -18.23 7.68
C PRO A 75 -29.27 -18.69 8.57
N GLU A 76 -28.45 -19.64 8.10
CA GLU A 76 -27.27 -20.10 8.82
C GLU A 76 -26.06 -19.22 8.48
N TRP A 77 -25.35 -18.74 9.51
CA TRP A 77 -24.27 -17.76 9.38
C TRP A 77 -23.23 -18.12 8.31
N GLU A 78 -22.73 -19.35 8.32
CA GLU A 78 -21.69 -19.80 7.39
C GLU A 78 -22.19 -19.84 5.93
N ASP A 79 -23.45 -20.25 5.71
CA ASP A 79 -24.05 -20.31 4.38
C ASP A 79 -24.39 -18.89 3.87
N PHE A 80 -24.91 -18.03 4.75
CA PHE A 80 -25.09 -16.61 4.47
C PHE A 80 -23.78 -15.95 4.02
N VAL A 81 -22.71 -16.10 4.81
CA VAL A 81 -21.39 -15.50 4.51
C VAL A 81 -20.88 -15.99 3.16
N LYS A 82 -20.98 -17.30 2.90
CA LYS A 82 -20.59 -17.88 1.61
C LYS A 82 -21.36 -17.24 0.47
N LYS A 83 -22.67 -17.10 0.59
CA LYS A 83 -23.54 -16.54 -0.46
C LYS A 83 -23.30 -15.06 -0.67
N ILE A 84 -23.20 -14.27 0.38
CA ILE A 84 -22.81 -12.86 0.29
C ILE A 84 -21.49 -12.72 -0.46
N ILE A 85 -20.48 -13.51 -0.12
CA ILE A 85 -19.20 -13.48 -0.82
C ILE A 85 -19.33 -13.84 -2.32
N GLU A 86 -20.26 -14.71 -2.71
CA GLU A 86 -20.56 -15.03 -4.12
C GLU A 86 -21.18 -13.83 -4.86
N TYR A 87 -22.04 -13.04 -4.21
CA TYR A 87 -22.63 -11.81 -4.78
C TYR A 87 -21.62 -10.68 -4.99
N TYR A 88 -20.54 -10.66 -4.21
CA TYR A 88 -19.49 -9.64 -4.27
C TYR A 88 -18.14 -10.30 -4.60
N PRO A 89 -17.94 -10.77 -5.85
CA PRO A 89 -16.73 -11.47 -6.23
C PRO A 89 -15.50 -10.57 -6.07
N GLN A 90 -14.40 -11.17 -5.64
CA GLN A 90 -13.10 -10.46 -5.65
C GLN A 90 -12.77 -10.02 -7.09
N PRO A 91 -12.02 -8.91 -7.25
CA PRO A 91 -11.51 -8.51 -8.55
C PRO A 91 -10.86 -9.70 -9.27
N SER A 92 -11.09 -9.86 -10.56
CA SER A 92 -10.39 -10.87 -11.35
C SER A 92 -8.93 -10.48 -11.58
N LEU A 93 -8.06 -11.44 -11.90
CA LEU A 93 -6.67 -11.15 -12.28
C LEU A 93 -6.59 -10.11 -13.43
N ALA A 94 -7.51 -10.18 -14.39
CA ALA A 94 -7.60 -9.22 -15.50
C ALA A 94 -7.92 -7.81 -14.99
N LYS A 95 -8.88 -7.67 -14.08
CA LYS A 95 -9.23 -6.38 -13.46
C LYS A 95 -8.07 -5.82 -12.64
N SER A 96 -7.41 -6.64 -11.82
CA SER A 96 -6.24 -6.23 -11.03
C SER A 96 -5.06 -5.79 -11.92
N THR A 97 -4.84 -6.50 -13.03
CA THR A 97 -3.80 -6.13 -14.01
C THR A 97 -4.13 -4.80 -14.69
N LEU A 98 -5.39 -4.59 -15.09
CA LEU A 98 -5.85 -3.33 -15.67
C LEU A 98 -5.65 -2.15 -14.70
N HIS A 99 -5.98 -2.34 -13.41
CA HIS A 99 -5.75 -1.30 -12.39
C HIS A 99 -4.26 -0.96 -12.25
N MET A 100 -3.36 -1.95 -12.31
CA MET A 100 -1.91 -1.72 -12.31
C MET A 100 -1.47 -0.90 -13.52
N ASP A 101 -1.93 -1.26 -14.72
CA ASP A 101 -1.55 -0.54 -15.93
C ASP A 101 -2.11 0.90 -15.95
N GLN A 102 -3.31 1.11 -15.41
CA GLN A 102 -3.89 2.44 -15.20
C GLN A 102 -3.06 3.26 -14.20
N PHE A 103 -2.72 2.68 -13.05
CA PHE A 103 -1.88 3.33 -12.03
C PHE A 103 -0.53 3.77 -12.61
N ILE A 104 0.15 2.89 -13.35
CA ILE A 104 1.42 3.20 -14.02
C ILE A 104 1.24 4.34 -15.03
N SER A 105 0.18 4.28 -15.86
CA SER A 105 -0.08 5.28 -16.90
C SER A 105 -0.37 6.66 -16.33
N GLN A 106 -1.13 6.75 -15.23
CA GLN A 106 -1.44 8.01 -14.56
C GLN A 106 -0.18 8.67 -13.97
N ASN A 107 0.66 7.89 -13.29
CA ASN A 107 1.91 8.41 -12.73
C ASN A 107 2.90 8.84 -13.81
N LYS A 108 2.98 8.10 -14.91
CA LYS A 108 3.80 8.50 -16.07
C LYS A 108 3.31 9.79 -16.73
N ALA A 109 1.99 10.02 -16.75
CA ALA A 109 1.40 11.25 -17.28
C ALA A 109 1.61 12.45 -16.35
N GLN A 110 1.84 12.22 -15.06
CA GLN A 110 2.12 13.26 -14.05
C GLN A 110 3.42 12.95 -13.31
N PRO A 111 4.59 13.14 -13.95
CA PRO A 111 5.91 12.80 -13.38
C PRO A 111 6.20 13.48 -12.04
N GLY A 112 5.51 14.59 -11.76
CA GLY A 112 5.56 15.32 -10.51
C GLY A 112 5.34 14.44 -9.28
N TYR A 113 4.66 13.29 -9.34
CA TYR A 113 4.54 12.39 -8.18
C TYR A 113 5.83 11.67 -7.77
N THR A 114 6.95 11.91 -8.46
CA THR A 114 8.26 11.35 -8.12
C THR A 114 9.33 12.43 -7.99
N PHE A 115 8.93 13.68 -7.74
CA PHE A 115 9.84 14.82 -7.73
C PHE A 115 10.74 14.91 -6.50
N ASP A 116 10.24 14.44 -5.35
CA ASP A 116 10.96 14.41 -4.10
C ASP A 116 10.83 13.04 -3.43
N LYS A 117 11.58 12.89 -2.34
CA LYS A 117 11.68 11.65 -1.59
C LYS A 117 10.31 11.19 -1.09
N ASP A 118 9.53 12.08 -0.52
CA ASP A 118 8.22 11.76 0.05
C ASP A 118 7.23 11.29 -1.03
N SER A 119 7.23 11.97 -2.17
CA SER A 119 6.39 11.66 -3.32
C SER A 119 6.78 10.31 -3.93
N PHE A 120 8.07 10.02 -4.07
CA PHE A 120 8.55 8.71 -4.48
C PHE A 120 8.10 7.59 -3.53
N PHE A 121 8.19 7.79 -2.21
CA PHE A 121 7.74 6.79 -1.25
C PHE A 121 6.21 6.66 -1.19
N ASN A 122 5.48 7.73 -1.47
CA ASN A 122 4.03 7.68 -1.68
C ASN A 122 3.68 6.87 -2.94
N TYR A 123 4.42 7.07 -4.04
CA TYR A 123 4.29 6.26 -5.25
C TYR A 123 4.59 4.78 -4.98
N LEU A 124 5.67 4.46 -4.27
CA LEU A 124 6.01 3.10 -3.85
C LEU A 124 4.89 2.45 -3.03
N ARG A 125 4.34 3.17 -2.05
CA ARG A 125 3.21 2.67 -1.26
C ARG A 125 2.00 2.37 -2.13
N GLY A 126 1.63 3.28 -3.03
CA GLY A 126 0.54 3.09 -3.98
C GLY A 126 0.76 1.87 -4.89
N PHE A 127 1.98 1.73 -5.43
CA PHE A 127 2.36 0.59 -6.25
C PHE A 127 2.22 -0.74 -5.50
N THR A 128 2.72 -0.81 -4.27
CA THR A 128 2.63 -2.03 -3.44
C THR A 128 1.17 -2.43 -3.19
N ILE A 129 0.28 -1.47 -2.92
CA ILE A 129 -1.15 -1.75 -2.71
C ILE A 129 -1.77 -2.40 -3.96
N VAL A 130 -1.53 -1.82 -5.14
CA VAL A 130 -2.09 -2.36 -6.40
C VAL A 130 -1.44 -3.70 -6.77
N LEU A 131 -0.14 -3.88 -6.50
CA LEU A 131 0.57 -5.14 -6.70
C LEU A 131 -0.01 -6.26 -5.83
N SER A 132 -0.32 -5.98 -4.57
CA SER A 132 -0.92 -6.96 -3.67
C SER A 132 -2.26 -7.50 -4.19
N ALA A 133 -3.03 -6.70 -4.94
CA ALA A 133 -4.26 -7.17 -5.59
C ALA A 133 -4.00 -8.23 -6.67
N ILE A 134 -2.87 -8.14 -7.39
CA ILE A 134 -2.44 -9.17 -8.35
C ILE A 134 -1.93 -10.40 -7.60
N GLU A 135 -1.18 -10.20 -6.51
CA GLU A 135 -0.59 -11.29 -5.71
C GLU A 135 -1.61 -12.19 -5.01
N ARG A 136 -2.88 -11.76 -4.90
CA ARG A 136 -3.99 -12.62 -4.49
C ARG A 136 -4.29 -13.75 -5.47
N HIS A 137 -3.91 -13.59 -6.74
CA HIS A 137 -4.20 -14.55 -7.81
C HIS A 137 -2.98 -15.33 -8.28
N ARG A 138 -1.79 -14.70 -8.26
CA ARG A 138 -0.54 -15.34 -8.64
C ARG A 138 0.66 -14.69 -7.98
N THR A 139 1.72 -15.46 -7.74
CA THR A 139 3.02 -14.90 -7.40
C THR A 139 3.56 -14.07 -8.56
N VAL A 140 4.08 -12.87 -8.26
CA VAL A 140 4.72 -11.99 -9.24
C VAL A 140 6.25 -12.07 -9.06
N PRO A 141 7.04 -12.43 -10.08
CA PRO A 141 8.50 -12.46 -9.97
C PRO A 141 9.10 -11.07 -9.72
N ASN A 142 10.23 -10.99 -9.00
CA ASN A 142 10.89 -9.73 -8.68
C ASN A 142 11.23 -8.89 -9.92
N SER A 143 11.69 -9.52 -11.01
CA SER A 143 11.97 -8.84 -12.28
C SER A 143 10.73 -8.14 -12.85
N GLU A 144 9.55 -8.75 -12.73
CA GLU A 144 8.29 -8.15 -13.15
C GLU A 144 7.89 -6.99 -12.22
N LYS A 145 8.09 -7.14 -10.90
CA LYS A 145 7.83 -6.08 -9.91
C LYS A 145 8.67 -4.84 -10.20
N VAL A 146 9.99 -5.02 -10.33
CA VAL A 146 10.92 -3.92 -10.63
C VAL A 146 10.60 -3.29 -11.98
N SER A 147 10.39 -4.10 -13.04
CA SER A 147 10.06 -3.58 -14.37
C SER A 147 8.76 -2.76 -14.37
N LYS A 148 7.70 -3.24 -13.72
CA LYS A 148 6.43 -2.49 -13.61
C LYS A 148 6.58 -1.22 -12.78
N PHE A 149 7.33 -1.25 -11.69
CA PHE A 149 7.61 -0.07 -10.87
C PHE A 149 8.36 1.00 -11.68
N SER A 150 9.47 0.63 -12.33
CA SER A 150 10.28 1.57 -13.11
C SER A 150 9.49 2.23 -14.25
N ARG A 151 8.50 1.54 -14.83
CA ARG A 151 7.64 2.09 -15.89
C ARG A 151 6.80 3.29 -15.48
N GLY A 152 6.51 3.46 -14.19
CA GLY A 152 5.73 4.59 -13.68
C GLY A 152 6.57 5.75 -13.13
N LEU A 153 7.90 5.60 -13.07
CA LEU A 153 8.79 6.67 -12.64
C LEU A 153 8.90 7.77 -13.70
N SER A 154 9.24 8.98 -13.24
CA SER A 154 9.71 10.02 -14.15
C SER A 154 10.98 9.57 -14.88
N THR A 155 11.24 10.16 -16.04
CA THR A 155 12.36 9.72 -16.86
C THR A 155 13.72 9.91 -16.17
N ILE A 156 13.96 11.07 -15.55
CA ILE A 156 15.24 11.31 -14.87
C ILE A 156 15.40 10.46 -13.59
N VAL A 157 14.34 10.26 -12.79
CA VAL A 157 14.43 9.41 -11.60
C VAL A 157 14.63 7.95 -11.99
N GLY A 158 13.90 7.49 -13.02
CA GLY A 158 14.05 6.15 -13.57
C GLY A 158 15.49 5.85 -13.98
N VAL A 159 16.12 6.71 -14.79
CA VAL A 159 17.52 6.46 -15.22
C VAL A 159 18.53 6.51 -14.09
N LEU A 160 18.31 7.35 -13.07
CA LEU A 160 19.21 7.44 -11.91
C LEU A 160 19.11 6.18 -11.06
N ILE A 161 17.90 5.64 -10.86
CA ILE A 161 17.67 4.37 -10.16
C ILE A 161 18.22 3.20 -10.99
N ASP A 162 17.99 3.19 -12.31
CA ASP A 162 18.45 2.11 -13.20
C ASP A 162 19.98 1.94 -13.18
N LYS A 163 20.75 2.97 -12.81
CA LYS A 163 22.20 2.83 -12.61
C LYS A 163 22.59 1.84 -11.50
N TYR A 164 21.70 1.61 -10.52
CA TYR A 164 21.91 0.60 -9.47
C TYR A 164 21.58 -0.82 -9.95
N ASN A 165 20.88 -0.94 -11.09
CA ASN A 165 20.37 -2.21 -11.61
C ASN A 165 19.65 -3.05 -10.53
N PRO A 166 18.61 -2.51 -9.86
CA PRO A 166 17.95 -3.20 -8.75
C PRO A 166 17.30 -4.51 -9.22
N GLN A 167 17.47 -5.57 -8.44
CA GLN A 167 16.95 -6.91 -8.75
C GLN A 167 15.64 -7.23 -8.00
N ASN A 168 15.30 -6.42 -7.00
CA ASN A 168 14.11 -6.57 -6.17
C ASN A 168 13.66 -5.21 -5.60
N MET A 169 12.52 -5.19 -4.90
CA MET A 169 11.95 -3.96 -4.37
C MET A 169 12.75 -3.34 -3.20
N ASP A 170 13.49 -4.14 -2.43
CA ASP A 170 14.35 -3.62 -1.36
C ASP A 170 15.53 -2.83 -1.95
N GLU A 171 16.09 -3.33 -3.05
CA GLU A 171 17.12 -2.61 -3.81
C GLU A 171 16.59 -1.35 -4.49
N VAL A 172 15.33 -1.35 -4.94
CA VAL A 172 14.64 -0.13 -5.42
C VAL A 172 14.53 0.91 -4.31
N VAL A 173 14.20 0.50 -3.08
CA VAL A 173 14.14 1.40 -1.92
C VAL A 173 15.50 1.98 -1.60
N ALA A 174 16.55 1.15 -1.58
CA ALA A 174 17.92 1.61 -1.34
C ALA A 174 18.39 2.59 -2.44
N ALA A 175 18.18 2.24 -3.70
CA ALA A 175 18.51 3.10 -4.85
C ALA A 175 17.75 4.42 -4.80
N GLY A 176 16.45 4.38 -4.49
CA GLY A 176 15.61 5.57 -4.34
C GLY A 176 16.16 6.52 -3.26
N ASN A 177 16.50 5.99 -2.07
CA ASN A 177 17.12 6.79 -1.02
C ASN A 177 18.39 7.49 -1.50
N ALA A 178 19.32 6.74 -2.09
CA ALA A 178 20.59 7.30 -2.56
C ALA A 178 20.40 8.36 -3.67
N VAL A 179 19.44 8.14 -4.57
CA VAL A 179 19.10 9.11 -5.63
C VAL A 179 18.56 10.40 -5.04
N PHE A 180 17.65 10.33 -4.06
CA PHE A 180 17.10 11.55 -3.46
C PHE A 180 18.08 12.25 -2.51
N ASP A 181 18.96 11.51 -1.85
CA ASP A 181 20.05 12.12 -1.08
C ASP A 181 21.00 12.89 -2.00
N TYR A 182 21.32 12.36 -3.19
CA TYR A 182 22.08 13.09 -4.21
C TYR A 182 21.34 14.33 -4.73
N ILE A 183 20.04 14.19 -5.06
CA ILE A 183 19.22 15.32 -5.51
C ILE A 183 19.17 16.44 -4.45
N GLY A 184 19.16 16.08 -3.17
CA GLY A 184 19.20 17.02 -2.05
C GLY A 184 20.48 17.84 -1.93
N LEU A 185 21.57 17.41 -2.56
CA LEU A 185 22.86 18.13 -2.57
C LEU A 185 23.02 19.09 -3.76
N LEU A 186 22.06 19.11 -4.69
CA LEU A 186 22.14 19.94 -5.89
C LEU A 186 21.99 21.42 -5.54
N ASP A 187 22.76 22.27 -6.19
CA ASP A 187 22.58 23.72 -6.11
C ASP A 187 21.28 24.16 -6.79
N SER A 188 20.82 25.38 -6.49
CA SER A 188 19.54 25.89 -6.97
C SER A 188 19.39 25.91 -8.51
N GLN A 189 20.46 26.13 -9.27
CA GLN A 189 20.40 26.09 -10.73
C GLN A 189 20.23 24.66 -11.22
N THR A 190 20.96 23.71 -10.63
CA THR A 190 20.89 22.29 -10.98
C THR A 190 19.57 21.67 -10.54
N THR A 191 19.01 22.04 -9.37
CA THR A 191 17.64 21.65 -8.96
C THR A 191 16.60 22.13 -9.97
N ARG A 192 16.73 23.36 -10.49
CA ARG A 192 15.82 23.88 -11.52
C ARG A 192 15.92 23.08 -12.81
N LEU A 193 17.11 22.62 -13.18
CA LEU A 193 17.29 21.73 -14.33
C LEU A 193 16.65 20.36 -14.09
N PHE A 194 16.88 19.75 -12.93
CA PHE A 194 16.25 18.48 -12.53
C PHE A 194 14.72 18.53 -12.71
N ASN A 195 14.08 19.57 -12.20
CA ASN A 195 12.63 19.76 -12.30
C ASN A 195 12.13 19.80 -13.75
N LYS A 196 12.90 20.37 -14.67
CA LYS A 196 12.56 20.36 -16.10
C LYS A 196 12.70 18.97 -16.71
N MET A 197 13.73 18.23 -16.32
CA MET A 197 14.03 16.92 -16.88
C MET A 197 13.02 15.84 -16.55
N MET A 198 12.16 16.05 -15.55
CA MET A 198 11.03 15.17 -15.23
C MET A 198 10.13 14.88 -16.44
N TYR A 199 10.09 15.79 -17.42
CA TYR A 199 9.23 15.71 -18.61
C TYR A 199 9.98 15.42 -19.91
N TYR A 200 11.31 15.26 -19.87
CA TYR A 200 12.11 15.01 -21.06
C TYR A 200 12.24 13.51 -21.35
N ASN A 201 12.67 13.21 -22.57
CA ASN A 201 12.91 11.84 -22.99
C ASN A 201 14.21 11.27 -22.39
N LEU A 202 14.39 9.96 -22.56
CA LEU A 202 15.49 9.19 -22.01
C LEU A 202 16.86 9.73 -22.43
N GLU A 203 17.02 10.07 -23.71
CA GLU A 203 18.28 10.52 -24.29
C GLU A 203 18.76 11.84 -23.67
N VAL A 204 17.87 12.83 -23.56
CA VAL A 204 18.18 14.12 -22.92
C VAL A 204 18.56 13.93 -21.46
N CYS A 205 17.87 13.05 -20.74
CA CYS A 205 18.19 12.75 -19.34
C CYS A 205 19.58 12.12 -19.19
N GLN A 206 19.94 11.17 -20.05
CA GLN A 206 21.24 10.48 -20.02
C GLN A 206 22.41 11.42 -20.39
N GLN A 207 22.19 12.43 -21.23
CA GLN A 207 23.22 13.42 -21.56
C GLN A 207 23.36 14.52 -20.49
N SER A 208 22.46 14.58 -19.51
CA SER A 208 22.45 15.65 -18.51
C SER A 208 23.63 15.59 -17.56
N VAL A 209 24.07 16.77 -17.10
CA VAL A 209 25.10 16.89 -16.06
C VAL A 209 24.70 16.21 -14.75
N ILE A 210 23.39 16.10 -14.47
CA ILE A 210 22.87 15.41 -13.28
C ILE A 210 23.08 13.91 -13.40
N TYR A 211 22.73 13.32 -14.54
CA TYR A 211 22.99 11.90 -14.77
C TYR A 211 24.49 11.61 -14.81
N GLN A 212 25.29 12.41 -15.52
CA GLN A 212 26.73 12.18 -15.65
C GLN A 212 27.48 12.38 -14.32
N GLY A 213 27.06 13.35 -13.51
CA GLY A 213 27.65 13.60 -12.18
C GLY A 213 27.26 12.58 -11.13
N TYR A 214 26.17 11.83 -11.33
CA TYR A 214 25.73 10.84 -10.36
C TYR A 214 26.51 9.52 -10.47
N THR A 215 27.23 9.16 -9.42
CA THR A 215 27.93 7.87 -9.31
C THR A 215 27.26 7.03 -8.22
N PRO A 216 26.56 5.94 -8.57
CA PRO A 216 26.03 5.01 -7.58
C PRO A 216 27.15 4.46 -6.72
N LEU A 217 26.96 4.48 -5.40
CA LEU A 217 27.80 3.67 -4.53
C LEU A 217 27.48 2.20 -4.86
N SER A 218 28.47 1.49 -5.39
CA SER A 218 28.39 0.07 -5.70
C SER A 218 27.87 -0.73 -4.49
N ASN A 219 27.16 -1.84 -4.74
CA ASN A 219 26.78 -2.86 -3.76
C ASN A 219 27.96 -3.42 -2.92
N ALA A 220 29.20 -3.03 -3.21
CA ALA A 220 30.41 -3.42 -2.49
C ALA A 220 30.57 -2.77 -1.10
N ASN A 221 29.79 -1.75 -0.74
CA ASN A 221 29.86 -1.11 0.59
C ASN A 221 28.58 -1.34 1.41
N ARG A 222 28.06 -2.57 1.42
CA ARG A 222 26.88 -2.91 2.24
C ARG A 222 27.15 -2.95 3.75
N ASP A 223 28.41 -2.90 4.17
CA ASP A 223 28.80 -2.88 5.59
C ASP A 223 29.93 -1.85 5.82
N GLU A 224 29.61 -0.56 6.01
CA GLU A 224 30.35 0.34 6.94
C GLU A 224 29.77 1.77 6.92
N PRO A 225 29.49 2.37 8.10
CA PRO A 225 29.28 3.81 8.21
C PRO A 225 30.66 4.49 8.30
N GLY A 226 31.18 4.94 7.17
CA GLY A 226 32.49 5.59 7.10
C GLY A 226 32.44 6.90 6.33
N LEU A 227 32.14 8.00 7.02
CA LEU A 227 32.57 9.33 6.59
C LEU A 227 34.09 9.30 6.42
N THR A 228 34.59 9.33 5.18
CA THR A 228 35.93 9.87 4.91
C THR A 228 35.78 11.23 4.28
N VAL A 229 35.78 12.22 5.17
CA VAL A 229 36.13 13.61 4.88
C VAL A 229 37.47 13.61 4.16
N VAL A 230 37.47 14.18 2.96
CA VAL A 230 38.69 14.56 2.25
C VAL A 230 39.43 15.58 3.13
N SER A 231 40.65 15.25 3.55
CA SER A 231 41.60 16.26 4.02
C SER A 231 42.82 16.21 3.11
N SER A 232 42.96 17.28 2.34
CA SER A 232 44.10 17.59 1.47
C SER A 232 45.39 17.82 2.27
N VAL A 233 46.50 17.30 1.75
CA VAL A 233 47.80 18.00 1.69
C VAL A 233 48.30 17.89 0.26
#